data_AF-A0A937C7A3-F1
#
_entry.id   AF-A0A937C7A3-F1
#
_cell.length_a   1.000
_cell.length_b   1.000
_cell.length_c   1.000
_cell.angle_alpha   90.00
_cell.angle_beta   90.00
_cell.angle_gamma   90.00
#
_symmetry.space_group_name_H-M   'P 1'
#
loop_
_entity.id
_entity.type
_entity.pdbx_description
1 polymer ?
#
loop_
_entity_poly.entity_id
_entity_poly.type
_entity_poly.pdbx_seq_one_letter_code
_entity_poly.pdbx_strand_id
1 'polypeptide(L)'
;MKRNRLPKLFPVSQRQLAQYLGISPSMMNMAESPRHPSHNLSSASSIKLAELILAHQHGQKAGTPGASARKRQEAFNSDAGKAIKTLELVADHSLGRAKVLARSLADMNAREQADSQWLNTVDRLLAALPKNKQSANDRIWLEYQQQLVLKRLQKNGRLEQANLEMQIKLEKAKAAINRALIKKLKKEIK
;
A
#
# COMPACT_ATOMS: atom_id res chain seq x y z
N MET A 1 40.25 -28.35 6.10
CA MET A 1 39.27 -29.42 5.76
C MET A 1 37.85 -28.90 5.96
N LYS A 2 37.09 -28.74 4.87
CA LYS A 2 35.66 -28.36 4.94
C LYS A 2 34.88 -29.54 5.52
N ARG A 3 34.28 -29.38 6.71
CA ARG A 3 33.39 -30.38 7.29
C ARG A 3 32.10 -30.39 6.46
N ASN A 4 31.92 -31.39 5.61
CA ASN A 4 30.63 -31.68 4.98
C ASN A 4 29.63 -32.02 6.09
N ARG A 5 28.95 -31.01 6.62
CA ARG A 5 27.78 -31.22 7.49
C ARG A 5 26.66 -31.64 6.55
N LEU A 6 26.12 -32.83 6.76
CA LEU A 6 24.92 -33.30 6.07
C LEU A 6 23.82 -32.23 6.17
N PRO A 7 22.99 -32.05 5.12
CA PRO A 7 21.89 -31.10 5.18
C PRO A 7 20.99 -31.45 6.37
N LYS A 8 20.65 -30.44 7.18
CA LYS A 8 19.74 -30.62 8.31
C LYS A 8 18.40 -31.12 7.78
N LEU A 9 18.06 -32.37 8.11
CA LEU A 9 16.85 -33.03 7.64
C LEU A 9 15.57 -32.40 8.21
N PHE A 10 15.66 -31.81 9.41
CA PHE A 10 14.55 -31.17 10.09
C PHE A 10 14.86 -29.70 10.41
N PRO A 11 13.86 -28.81 10.39
CA PRO A 11 14.01 -27.40 10.77
C PRO A 11 14.02 -27.21 12.30
N VAL A 12 14.65 -28.12 13.05
CA VAL A 12 14.80 -28.04 14.52
C VAL A 12 16.27 -28.19 14.91
N SER A 13 16.62 -27.71 16.11
CA SER A 13 17.99 -27.86 16.61
C SER A 13 18.29 -29.32 17.00
N GLN A 14 19.56 -29.74 16.90
CA GLN A 14 20.01 -31.05 17.38
C GLN A 14 19.69 -31.27 18.86
N ARG A 15 19.72 -30.21 19.68
CA ARG A 15 19.36 -30.29 21.10
C ARG A 15 17.88 -30.67 21.29
N GLN A 16 16.99 -30.07 20.51
CA GLN A 16 15.57 -30.41 20.54
C GLN A 16 15.30 -31.81 20.01
N LEU A 17 16.02 -32.22 18.95
CA LEU A 17 15.92 -33.57 18.41
C LEU A 17 16.41 -34.62 19.42
N ALA A 18 17.54 -34.36 20.09
CA ALA A 18 18.06 -35.23 21.15
C ALA A 18 17.08 -35.37 22.32
N GLN A 19 16.45 -34.26 22.73
CA GLN A 19 15.41 -34.27 23.75
C GLN A 19 14.19 -35.12 23.35
N TYR A 20 13.73 -35.01 22.11
CA TYR A 20 12.63 -35.84 21.58
C TYR A 20 12.98 -37.34 21.57
N LEU A 21 14.23 -37.67 21.23
CA LEU A 21 14.73 -39.04 21.21
C LEU A 21 15.06 -39.61 22.61
N GLY A 22 15.04 -38.77 23.65
CA GLY A 22 15.36 -39.14 25.03
C GLY A 22 16.86 -39.38 25.28
N ILE A 23 17.73 -38.72 24.50
CA ILE A 23 19.20 -38.91 24.56
C ILE A 23 19.92 -37.58 24.85
N SER A 24 21.19 -37.67 25.25
CA SER A 24 22.00 -36.46 25.42
C SER A 24 22.37 -35.84 24.07
N PRO A 25 22.53 -34.49 23.98
CA PRO A 25 23.01 -33.84 22.76
C PRO A 25 24.39 -34.33 22.30
N SER A 26 25.24 -34.76 23.24
CA SER A 26 26.53 -35.37 22.94
C SER A 26 26.36 -36.70 22.19
N MET A 27 25.43 -37.55 22.66
CA MET A 27 25.13 -38.83 22.00
C MET A 27 24.56 -38.65 20.59
N MET A 28 23.70 -37.64 20.38
CA MET A 28 23.21 -37.29 19.05
C MET A 28 24.36 -36.87 18.12
N ASN A 29 25.27 -36.02 18.60
CA ASN A 29 26.43 -35.58 17.82
C ASN A 29 27.39 -36.71 17.48
N MET A 30 27.57 -37.67 18.39
CA MET A 30 28.41 -38.85 18.14
C MET A 30 27.77 -39.77 17.11
N ALA A 31 26.46 -40.02 17.20
CA ALA A 31 25.72 -40.88 16.27
C ALA A 31 25.63 -40.30 14.84
N GLU A 32 25.55 -38.98 14.70
CA GLU A 32 25.56 -38.31 13.38
C GLU A 32 26.98 -38.11 12.82
N SER A 33 28.02 -38.30 13.63
CA SER A 33 29.40 -38.05 13.24
C SER A 33 30.05 -39.29 12.63
N PRO A 34 30.62 -39.19 11.41
CA PRO A 34 31.36 -40.30 10.80
C PRO A 34 32.65 -40.66 11.56
N ARG A 35 33.03 -39.88 12.58
CA ARG A 35 34.22 -40.13 13.43
C ARG A 35 33.98 -41.20 14.49
N HIS A 36 32.72 -41.54 14.79
CA HIS A 36 32.35 -42.44 15.87
C HIS A 36 31.39 -43.54 15.36
N PRO A 37 31.82 -44.39 14.41
CA PRO A 37 30.94 -45.36 13.73
C PRO A 37 30.40 -46.46 14.65
N SER A 38 30.99 -46.66 15.83
CA SER A 38 30.54 -47.61 16.84
C SER A 38 29.43 -47.05 17.75
N HIS A 39 29.20 -45.74 17.75
CA HIS A 39 28.22 -45.08 18.61
C HIS A 39 26.88 -44.96 17.91
N ASN A 40 26.12 -46.05 17.93
CA ASN A 40 24.77 -46.06 17.39
C ASN A 40 23.74 -45.65 18.44
N LEU A 41 22.64 -45.06 17.98
CA LEU A 41 21.47 -44.84 18.81
C LEU A 41 20.90 -46.18 19.29
N SER A 42 20.24 -46.18 20.44
CA SER A 42 19.47 -47.35 20.89
C SER A 42 18.43 -47.76 19.84
N SER A 43 17.99 -49.01 19.85
CA SER A 43 16.92 -49.49 18.94
C SER A 43 15.67 -48.62 19.05
N ALA A 44 15.25 -48.27 20.27
CA ALA A 44 14.09 -47.42 20.53
C ALA A 44 14.26 -45.99 19.98
N SER A 45 15.43 -45.36 20.19
CA SER A 45 15.70 -44.02 19.65
C SER A 45 15.84 -44.04 18.12
N SER A 46 16.38 -45.12 17.55
CA SER A 46 16.50 -45.30 16.09
C SER A 46 15.13 -45.46 15.43
N ILE A 47 14.22 -46.23 16.04
CA ILE A 47 12.83 -46.40 15.56
C ILE A 47 12.09 -45.05 15.61
N LYS A 48 12.17 -44.31 16.73
CA LYS A 48 11.56 -42.98 16.85
C LYS A 48 12.10 -41.98 15.81
N LEU A 49 13.40 -42.02 15.54
CA LEU A 49 14.00 -41.18 14.51
C LEU A 49 13.49 -41.58 13.12
N ALA A 50 13.43 -42.87 12.80
CA ALA A 50 12.91 -43.35 11.53
C ALA A 50 11.43 -42.99 11.32
N GLU A 51 10.59 -43.14 12.35
CA GLU A 51 9.18 -42.71 12.33
C GLU A 51 9.05 -41.21 12.08
N LEU A 52 9.88 -40.40 12.73
CA LEU A 52 9.90 -38.95 12.51
C LEU A 52 10.33 -38.58 11.08
N ILE A 53 11.32 -39.29 10.52
CA ILE A 53 11.76 -39.11 9.13
C ILE A 53 10.62 -39.46 8.17
N LEU A 54 9.96 -40.60 8.36
CA LEU A 54 8.82 -41.02 7.56
C LEU A 54 7.68 -40.01 7.66
N ALA A 55 7.31 -39.58 8.86
CA ALA A 55 6.27 -38.57 9.08
C ALA A 55 6.61 -37.24 8.38
N HIS A 56 7.88 -36.81 8.42
CA HIS A 56 8.31 -35.60 7.73
C HIS A 56 8.27 -35.76 6.21
N GLN A 57 8.72 -36.89 5.66
CA GLN A 57 8.64 -37.20 4.23
C GLN A 57 7.18 -37.30 3.75
N HIS A 58 6.29 -37.90 4.55
CA HIS A 58 4.85 -37.93 4.28
C HIS A 58 4.25 -36.52 4.33
N GLY A 59 4.66 -35.68 5.27
CA GLY A 59 4.23 -34.28 5.36
C GLY A 59 4.77 -33.38 4.25
N GLN A 60 5.89 -33.75 3.60
CA GLN A 60 6.44 -33.04 2.44
C GLN A 60 5.72 -33.42 1.13
N LYS A 61 5.17 -34.62 1.02
CA LYS A 61 4.35 -35.00 -0.14
C LYS A 61 3.07 -34.17 -0.12
N ALA A 62 2.75 -33.52 -1.25
CA ALA A 62 1.61 -32.63 -1.39
C ALA A 62 0.30 -33.32 -1.00
N GLY A 63 -0.08 -33.14 0.26
CA GLY A 63 -1.26 -33.72 0.88
C GLY A 63 -1.90 -32.67 1.78
N THR A 64 -3.23 -32.71 1.86
CA THR A 64 -4.08 -31.76 2.57
C THR A 64 -3.43 -31.16 3.83
N PRO A 65 -3.46 -29.82 3.99
CA PRO A 65 -2.83 -29.16 5.13
C PRO A 65 -3.33 -29.76 6.45
N GLY A 66 -2.40 -30.05 7.37
CA GLY A 66 -2.73 -30.51 8.72
C GLY A 66 -3.54 -29.46 9.49
N ALA A 67 -4.18 -29.87 10.60
CA ALA A 67 -5.10 -29.01 11.36
C ALA A 67 -4.49 -27.64 11.75
N SER A 68 -3.21 -27.60 12.16
CA SER A 68 -2.52 -26.36 12.52
C SER A 68 -2.20 -25.45 11.34
N ALA A 69 -2.07 -26.00 10.13
CA ALA A 69 -1.93 -25.21 8.91
C ALA A 69 -3.28 -24.65 8.46
N ARG A 70 -4.36 -25.45 8.56
CA ARG A 70 -5.73 -24.99 8.29
C ARG A 70 -6.14 -23.84 9.21
N LYS A 71 -5.93 -23.97 10.53
CA LYS A 71 -6.22 -22.89 11.50
C LYS A 71 -5.46 -21.60 11.19
N ARG A 72 -4.19 -21.70 10.76
CA ARG A 72 -3.40 -20.53 10.34
C ARG A 72 -3.96 -19.90 9.06
N GLN A 73 -4.35 -20.72 8.08
CA GLN A 73 -4.98 -20.24 6.85
C GLN A 73 -6.33 -19.56 7.12
N GLU A 74 -7.15 -20.14 8.01
CA GLU A 74 -8.44 -19.56 8.41
C GLU A 74 -8.26 -18.19 9.09
N ALA A 75 -7.28 -18.08 10.01
CA ALA A 75 -6.95 -16.82 10.65
C ALA A 75 -6.46 -15.78 9.63
N PHE A 76 -5.54 -16.16 8.75
CA PHE A 76 -5.07 -15.30 7.66
C PHE A 76 -6.22 -14.84 6.76
N ASN A 77 -7.11 -15.74 6.34
CA ASN A 77 -8.25 -15.42 5.49
C ASN A 77 -9.22 -14.45 6.19
N SER A 78 -9.45 -14.62 7.49
CA SER A 78 -10.28 -13.72 8.30
C SER A 78 -9.69 -12.31 8.37
N ASP A 79 -8.39 -12.21 8.67
CA ASP A 79 -7.69 -10.93 8.77
C ASP A 79 -7.58 -10.24 7.41
N ALA A 80 -7.28 -10.99 6.35
CA ALA A 80 -7.27 -10.50 4.98
C ALA A 80 -8.66 -10.01 4.56
N GLY A 81 -9.73 -10.70 4.96
CA GLY A 81 -11.11 -10.25 4.74
C GLY A 81 -11.43 -8.91 5.42
N LYS A 82 -10.97 -8.69 6.66
CA LYS A 82 -11.09 -7.40 7.36
C LYS A 82 -10.29 -6.30 6.64
N ALA A 83 -9.05 -6.59 6.27
CA ALA A 83 -8.17 -5.66 5.56
C ALA A 83 -8.72 -5.26 4.19
N ILE A 84 -9.34 -6.19 3.45
CA ILE A 84 -10.01 -5.89 2.18
C ILE A 84 -11.13 -4.87 2.39
N LYS A 85 -12.00 -5.07 3.38
CA LYS A 85 -13.12 -4.15 3.66
C LYS A 85 -12.64 -2.75 4.01
N THR A 86 -11.59 -2.62 4.84
CA THR A 86 -11.04 -1.32 5.19
C THR A 86 -10.40 -0.62 3.99
N LEU A 87 -9.65 -1.35 3.16
CA LEU A 87 -9.06 -0.82 1.93
C LEU A 87 -10.13 -0.39 0.92
N GLU A 88 -11.25 -1.11 0.82
CA GLU A 88 -12.38 -0.76 -0.05
C GLU A 88 -12.98 0.58 0.38
N LEU A 89 -13.27 0.75 1.67
CA LEU A 89 -13.76 2.02 2.23
C LEU A 89 -12.80 3.18 1.97
N VAL A 90 -11.49 2.99 2.19
CA VAL A 90 -10.48 4.04 1.95
C VAL A 90 -10.40 4.39 0.46
N ALA A 91 -10.44 3.39 -0.43
CA ALA A 91 -10.40 3.62 -1.87
C ALA A 91 -11.61 4.44 -2.35
N ASP A 92 -12.80 4.09 -1.87
CA ASP A 92 -14.04 4.79 -2.27
C ASP A 92 -14.11 6.20 -1.68
N HIS A 93 -13.68 6.39 -0.43
CA HIS A 93 -13.56 7.71 0.16
C HIS A 93 -12.58 8.61 -0.62
N SER A 94 -11.38 8.11 -0.95
CA SER A 94 -10.40 8.86 -1.76
C SER A 94 -10.95 9.22 -3.13
N LEU A 95 -11.68 8.31 -3.78
CA LEU A 95 -12.31 8.60 -5.07
C LEU A 95 -13.45 9.63 -4.94
N GLY A 96 -14.23 9.57 -3.87
CA GLY A 96 -15.24 10.57 -3.52
C GLY A 96 -14.61 11.96 -3.32
N ARG A 97 -13.54 12.05 -2.53
CA ARG A 97 -12.79 13.30 -2.32
C ARG A 97 -12.23 13.85 -3.62
N ALA A 98 -11.65 13.01 -4.48
CA ALA A 98 -11.16 13.42 -5.78
C ALA A 98 -12.27 14.02 -6.68
N LYS A 99 -13.51 13.49 -6.61
CA LYS A 99 -14.65 14.06 -7.34
C LYS A 99 -15.05 15.44 -6.82
N VAL A 100 -15.05 15.63 -5.49
CA VAL A 100 -15.34 16.93 -4.87
C VAL A 100 -14.30 17.97 -5.28
N LEU A 101 -13.01 17.62 -5.18
CA LEU A 101 -11.92 18.51 -5.59
C LEU A 101 -12.00 18.84 -7.09
N ALA A 102 -12.36 17.87 -7.94
CA ALA A 102 -12.52 18.12 -9.37
C ALA A 102 -13.66 19.10 -9.69
N ARG A 103 -14.76 19.07 -8.93
CA ARG A 103 -15.82 20.08 -9.04
C ARG A 103 -15.31 21.46 -8.64
N SER A 104 -14.60 21.53 -7.51
CA SER A 104 -13.99 22.80 -7.06
C SER A 104 -13.01 23.38 -8.09
N LEU A 105 -12.22 22.54 -8.76
CA LEU A 105 -11.33 22.97 -9.84
C LEU A 105 -12.12 23.53 -11.03
N ALA A 106 -13.20 22.86 -11.43
CA ALA A 106 -14.06 23.33 -12.50
C ALA A 106 -14.69 24.70 -12.16
N ASP A 107 -15.14 24.89 -10.92
CA ASP A 107 -15.67 26.17 -10.45
C ASP A 107 -14.61 27.27 -10.45
N MET A 108 -13.37 26.94 -10.07
CA MET A 108 -12.25 27.89 -10.13
C MET A 108 -11.92 28.31 -11.56
N ASN A 109 -11.87 27.35 -12.50
CA ASN A 109 -11.61 27.63 -13.92
C ASN A 109 -12.72 28.50 -14.53
N ALA A 110 -13.98 28.21 -14.21
CA ALA A 110 -15.11 29.03 -14.65
C ALA A 110 -15.03 30.47 -14.12
N ARG A 111 -14.63 30.64 -12.85
CA ARG A 111 -14.42 31.97 -12.24
C ARG A 111 -13.25 32.71 -12.87
N GLU A 112 -12.12 32.06 -13.12
CA GLU A 112 -10.97 32.67 -13.81
C GLU A 112 -11.36 33.15 -15.22
N GLN A 113 -12.11 32.34 -15.96
CA GLN A 113 -12.56 32.69 -17.30
C GLN A 113 -13.53 33.89 -17.28
N ALA A 114 -14.48 33.91 -16.34
CA ALA A 114 -15.39 35.04 -16.15
C ALA A 114 -14.65 36.33 -15.74
N ASP A 115 -13.70 36.22 -14.80
CA ASP A 115 -12.86 37.33 -14.36
C ASP A 115 -11.99 37.86 -15.51
N SER A 116 -11.44 36.98 -16.35
CA SER A 116 -10.65 37.36 -17.54
C SER A 116 -11.50 38.05 -18.60
N GLN A 117 -12.73 37.57 -18.85
CA GLN A 117 -13.67 38.22 -19.76
C GLN A 117 -14.09 39.60 -19.26
N TRP A 118 -14.30 39.73 -17.96
CA TRP A 118 -14.63 41.01 -17.33
C TRP A 118 -13.47 42.01 -17.43
N LEU A 119 -12.22 41.58 -17.17
CA LEU A 119 -11.04 42.43 -17.38
C LEU A 119 -10.96 42.97 -18.81
N ASN A 120 -11.11 42.10 -19.81
CA ASN A 120 -11.10 42.52 -21.22
C ASN A 120 -12.23 43.51 -21.54
N THR A 121 -13.40 43.36 -20.90
CA THR A 121 -14.53 44.26 -21.06
C THR A 121 -14.23 45.63 -20.45
N VAL A 122 -13.69 45.66 -19.23
CA VAL A 122 -13.28 46.88 -18.54
C VAL A 122 -12.18 47.60 -19.34
N ASP A 123 -11.18 46.88 -19.86
CA ASP A 123 -10.11 47.46 -20.68
C ASP A 123 -10.63 48.11 -21.95
N ARG A 124 -11.59 47.46 -22.63
CA ARG A 124 -12.25 48.05 -23.82
C ARG A 124 -13.05 49.30 -23.47
N LEU A 125 -13.76 49.30 -22.35
CA LEU A 125 -14.52 50.48 -21.89
C LEU A 125 -13.57 51.63 -21.52
N LEU A 126 -12.49 51.35 -20.80
CA LEU A 126 -11.46 52.34 -20.46
C LEU A 126 -10.79 52.95 -21.69
N ALA A 127 -10.57 52.15 -22.73
CA ALA A 127 -10.02 52.61 -24.01
C ALA A 127 -11.01 53.48 -24.82
N ALA A 128 -12.30 53.18 -24.74
CA ALA A 128 -13.36 53.90 -25.45
C ALA A 128 -13.81 55.19 -24.75
N LEU A 129 -13.54 55.34 -23.45
CA LEU A 129 -13.96 56.52 -22.69
C LEU A 129 -13.24 57.80 -23.15
N PRO A 130 -13.99 58.90 -23.42
CA PRO A 130 -13.40 60.19 -23.74
C PRO A 130 -12.55 60.71 -22.56
N LYS A 131 -11.63 61.65 -22.82
CA LYS A 131 -10.80 62.27 -21.78
C LYS A 131 -11.42 63.60 -21.32
N ASN A 132 -12.69 63.59 -20.94
CA ASN A 132 -13.40 64.79 -20.49
C ASN A 132 -13.78 64.70 -19.00
N LYS A 133 -14.15 65.82 -18.38
CA LYS A 133 -14.49 65.85 -16.94
C LYS A 133 -15.71 64.98 -16.59
N GLN A 134 -16.60 64.74 -17.54
CA GLN A 134 -17.83 63.96 -17.33
C GLN A 134 -17.55 62.46 -17.17
N SER A 135 -16.51 61.94 -17.83
CA SER A 135 -16.10 60.53 -17.79
C SER A 135 -15.05 60.21 -16.71
N ALA A 136 -14.65 61.21 -15.91
CA ALA A 136 -13.63 61.03 -14.87
C ALA A 136 -14.09 60.03 -13.78
N ASN A 137 -15.36 60.10 -13.37
CA ASN A 137 -15.92 59.19 -12.37
C ASN A 137 -16.03 57.75 -12.91
N ASP A 138 -16.44 57.60 -14.17
CA ASP A 138 -16.54 56.28 -14.82
C ASP A 138 -15.17 55.61 -14.92
N ARG A 139 -14.12 56.39 -15.25
CA ARG A 139 -12.75 55.90 -15.30
C ARG A 139 -12.27 55.40 -13.94
N ILE A 140 -12.47 56.18 -12.88
CA ILE A 140 -12.10 55.79 -11.51
C ILE A 140 -12.83 54.49 -11.10
N TRP A 141 -14.12 54.39 -11.41
CA TRP A 141 -14.89 53.20 -11.08
C TRP A 141 -14.39 51.96 -11.84
N LEU A 142 -14.12 52.08 -13.14
CA LEU A 142 -13.61 50.99 -13.97
C LEU A 142 -12.21 50.53 -13.54
N GLU A 143 -11.30 51.46 -13.26
CA GLU A 143 -9.96 51.15 -12.73
C GLU A 143 -10.05 50.42 -11.38
N TYR A 144 -10.99 50.83 -10.51
CA TYR A 144 -11.24 50.14 -9.25
C TYR A 144 -11.78 48.71 -9.47
N GLN A 145 -12.72 48.51 -10.40
CA GLN A 145 -13.20 47.17 -10.75
C GLN A 145 -12.07 46.28 -11.30
N GLN A 146 -11.19 46.84 -12.13
CA GLN A 146 -10.03 46.13 -12.64
C GLN A 146 -9.12 45.64 -11.51
N GLN A 147 -8.81 46.50 -10.54
CA GLN A 147 -7.99 46.13 -9.39
C GLN A 147 -8.63 45.04 -8.53
N LEU A 148 -9.96 45.08 -8.32
CA LEU A 148 -10.66 44.04 -7.58
C LEU A 148 -10.52 42.68 -8.26
N VAL A 149 -10.65 42.64 -9.59
CA VAL A 149 -10.58 41.39 -10.36
C VAL A 149 -9.16 40.84 -10.40
N LEU A 150 -8.14 41.69 -10.56
CA LEU A 150 -6.74 41.28 -10.49
C LEU A 150 -6.40 40.65 -9.13
N LYS A 151 -6.91 41.20 -8.02
CA LYS A 151 -6.76 40.61 -6.69
C LYS A 151 -7.44 39.24 -6.56
N ARG A 152 -8.61 39.04 -7.19
CA ARG A 152 -9.29 37.73 -7.21
C ARG A 152 -8.53 36.71 -8.04
N LEU A 153 -8.01 37.10 -9.20
CA LEU A 153 -7.19 36.24 -10.07
C LEU A 153 -5.87 35.82 -9.42
N GLN A 154 -5.27 36.66 -8.57
CA GLN A 154 -4.11 36.24 -7.78
C GLN A 154 -4.43 35.09 -6.81
N LYS A 155 -5.64 35.07 -6.22
CA LYS A 155 -6.08 34.03 -5.30
C LYS A 155 -6.57 32.77 -6.00
N ASN A 156 -7.22 32.90 -7.15
CA ASN A 156 -7.73 31.76 -7.92
C ASN A 156 -6.83 31.40 -9.11
N GLY A 157 -5.58 31.86 -9.06
CA GLY A 157 -4.66 31.80 -10.18
C GLY A 157 -4.21 30.38 -10.49
N ARG A 158 -3.44 30.27 -11.57
CA ARG A 158 -2.92 29.00 -12.10
C ARG A 158 -2.21 28.13 -11.06
N LEU A 159 -1.54 28.73 -10.08
CA LEU A 159 -0.82 27.99 -9.04
C LEU A 159 -1.78 27.23 -8.10
N GLU A 160 -2.86 27.87 -7.67
CA GLU A 160 -3.87 27.22 -6.82
C GLU A 160 -4.65 26.15 -7.60
N GLN A 161 -4.94 26.40 -8.88
CA GLN A 161 -5.51 25.38 -9.77
C GLN A 161 -4.58 24.17 -9.92
N ALA A 162 -3.28 24.40 -10.15
CA ALA A 162 -2.28 23.33 -10.25
C ALA A 162 -2.14 22.53 -8.94
N ASN A 163 -2.22 23.21 -7.79
CA ASN A 163 -2.23 22.55 -6.48
C ASN A 163 -3.44 21.62 -6.32
N LEU A 164 -4.63 22.09 -6.69
CA LEU A 164 -5.84 21.25 -6.66
C LEU A 164 -5.77 20.08 -7.66
N GLU A 165 -5.26 20.31 -8.87
CA GLU A 165 -5.03 19.24 -9.85
C GLU A 165 -4.10 18.16 -9.29
N MET A 166 -3.02 18.56 -8.63
CA MET A 166 -2.09 17.62 -8.00
C MET A 166 -2.78 16.84 -6.89
N GLN A 167 -3.57 17.49 -6.03
CA GLN A 167 -4.34 16.81 -4.99
C GLN A 167 -5.34 15.80 -5.57
N ILE A 168 -6.03 16.15 -6.66
CA ILE A 168 -6.93 15.24 -7.38
C ILE A 168 -6.16 14.01 -7.90
N LYS A 169 -4.99 14.22 -8.51
CA LYS A 169 -4.14 13.13 -9.01
C LYS A 169 -3.68 12.21 -7.88
N LEU A 170 -3.26 12.78 -6.74
CA LEU A 170 -2.85 12.03 -5.56
C LEU A 170 -3.98 11.18 -4.98
N GLU A 171 -5.18 11.74 -4.83
CA GLU A 171 -6.33 10.99 -4.31
C GLU A 171 -6.78 9.87 -5.27
N LYS A 172 -6.76 10.11 -6.58
CA LYS A 172 -7.01 9.06 -7.59
C LYS A 172 -5.95 7.95 -7.53
N ALA A 173 -4.67 8.32 -7.39
CA ALA A 173 -3.58 7.36 -7.28
C ALA A 173 -3.70 6.51 -6.01
N LYS A 174 -4.03 7.13 -4.87
CA LYS A 174 -4.29 6.43 -3.60
C LYS A 174 -5.40 5.40 -3.73
N ALA A 175 -6.53 5.78 -4.36
CA ALA A 175 -7.62 4.84 -4.63
C ALA A 175 -7.18 3.67 -5.54
N ALA A 176 -6.40 3.95 -6.59
CA ALA A 176 -5.88 2.93 -7.49
C ALA A 176 -4.93 1.94 -6.80
N ILE A 177 -4.02 2.44 -5.97
CA ILE A 177 -3.07 1.62 -5.18
C ILE A 177 -3.85 0.68 -4.25
N ASN A 178 -4.83 1.20 -3.51
CA ASN A 178 -5.65 0.38 -2.61
C ASN A 178 -6.42 -0.71 -3.37
N ARG A 179 -6.98 -0.39 -4.54
CA ARG A 179 -7.65 -1.40 -5.40
C ARG A 179 -6.69 -2.47 -5.91
N ALA A 180 -5.46 -2.10 -6.25
CA ALA A 180 -4.43 -3.05 -6.63
C ALA A 180 -4.06 -3.99 -5.46
N LEU A 181 -3.93 -3.45 -4.25
CA LEU A 181 -3.69 -4.24 -3.03
C LEU A 181 -4.85 -5.20 -2.74
N ILE A 182 -6.10 -4.74 -2.83
CA ILE A 182 -7.29 -5.59 -2.70
C ILE A 182 -7.25 -6.75 -3.70
N LYS A 183 -6.88 -6.49 -4.96
CA LYS A 183 -6.78 -7.53 -6.00
C LYS A 183 -5.71 -8.57 -5.66
N LYS A 184 -4.59 -8.17 -5.05
CA LYS A 184 -3.54 -9.11 -4.58
C LYS A 184 -4.04 -9.94 -3.40
N LEU A 185 -4.61 -9.32 -2.38
CA LEU A 185 -5.15 -10.02 -1.21
C LEU A 185 -6.25 -11.02 -1.60
N LYS A 186 -7.17 -10.64 -2.50
CA LYS A 186 -8.21 -11.56 -3.02
C LYS A 186 -7.64 -12.75 -3.80
N LYS A 187 -6.44 -12.64 -4.38
CA LYS A 187 -5.76 -13.77 -5.04
C LYS A 187 -5.07 -14.69 -4.03
N GLU A 188 -4.53 -14.14 -2.94
CA GLU A 188 -3.84 -14.91 -1.89
C GLU A 188 -4.80 -15.68 -0.97
N ILE A 189 -6.07 -15.25 -0.89
CA ILE A 189 -7.13 -15.95 -0.15
C ILE A 189 -7.68 -17.17 -0.93
N LYS A 190 -7.54 -17.18 -2.27
CA LYS A 190 -8.01 -18.26 -3.15
C LYS A 190 -7.01 -19.41 -3.22
#